data_AF-A0A853PSG2-F1
#
_entry.id   AF-A0A853PSG2-F1
#
_cell.length_a   1.000
_cell.length_b   1.000
_cell.length_c   1.000
_cell.angle_alpha   90.00
_cell.angle_beta   90.00
_cell.angle_gamma   90.00
#
_symmetry.space_group_name_H-M   'P 1'
#
loop_
_entity.id
_entity.type
_entity.pdbx_description
1 polymer ?
#
loop_
_entity_poly.entity_id
_entity_poly.type
_entity_poly.pdbx_seq_one_letter_code
_entity_poly.pdbx_strand_id
1 'polypeptide(L)'
;MEADKKTFIDIDTFISNIETLINQGISEITKGGQMFKVNSTWYIVYYDNNYGMNINLESGADRNNIDTYLYSAWNVGAHSEERNKTDKLFEKLHEIYVLHQLFNKTNIIKSLKKYADILERCTSFEKLSESTFVLHFNNIKYCFIRKERYNSVCNSVEQYIEVSKYGENHVPQLVYESDNIDSIQSLYSILNAVYYINKTETGNSIDYNLICALGLNNNQ
;
A
#
# COMPACT_ATOMS: atom_id res chain seq x y z
N MET A 1 -26.10 -8.72 28.85
CA MET A 1 -25.27 -8.72 27.63
C MET A 1 -26.17 -9.15 26.49
N GLU A 2 -26.68 -8.20 25.72
CA GLU A 2 -27.19 -8.53 24.39
C GLU A 2 -25.99 -9.01 23.57
N ALA A 3 -26.12 -10.16 22.91
CA ALA A 3 -25.13 -10.60 21.95
C ALA A 3 -25.10 -9.57 20.81
N ASP A 4 -23.92 -9.06 20.45
CA ASP A 4 -23.77 -8.14 19.32
C ASP A 4 -24.42 -8.73 18.07
N LYS A 5 -25.52 -8.11 17.65
CA LYS A 5 -26.36 -8.62 16.58
C LYS A 5 -25.68 -8.31 15.26
N LYS A 6 -25.06 -9.32 14.63
CA LYS A 6 -24.47 -9.21 13.29
C LYS A 6 -25.48 -8.62 12.32
N THR A 7 -25.16 -7.47 11.74
CA THR A 7 -25.97 -6.84 10.70
C THR A 7 -25.53 -7.39 9.35
N PHE A 8 -26.45 -8.08 8.68
CA PHE A 8 -26.21 -8.63 7.34
C PHE A 8 -26.52 -7.61 6.26
N ILE A 9 -25.59 -7.41 5.35
CA ILE A 9 -25.71 -6.53 4.20
C ILE A 9 -25.34 -7.27 2.90
N ASP A 10 -25.71 -6.69 1.77
CA ASP A 10 -25.32 -7.17 0.45
C ASP A 10 -23.78 -7.05 0.24
N ILE A 11 -23.21 -7.96 -0.56
CA ILE A 11 -21.76 -8.05 -0.76
C ILE A 11 -21.17 -6.80 -1.45
N ASP A 12 -21.90 -6.17 -2.37
CA ASP A 12 -21.41 -4.96 -3.05
C ASP A 12 -21.40 -3.78 -2.08
N THR A 13 -22.39 -3.71 -1.20
CA THR A 13 -22.43 -2.72 -0.11
C THR A 13 -21.29 -2.96 0.88
N PHE A 14 -21.02 -4.23 1.23
CA PHE A 14 -19.94 -4.61 2.12
C PHE A 14 -18.58 -4.19 1.56
N ILE A 15 -18.31 -4.50 0.29
CA ILE A 15 -17.06 -4.12 -0.38
C ILE A 15 -16.95 -2.60 -0.44
N SER A 16 -18.01 -1.89 -0.84
CA SER A 16 -18.01 -0.43 -0.92
C SER A 16 -17.69 0.25 0.42
N ASN A 17 -18.17 -0.31 1.53
CA ASN A 17 -17.85 0.18 2.86
C ASN A 17 -16.36 0.00 3.19
N ILE A 18 -15.77 -1.15 2.85
CA ILE A 18 -14.33 -1.38 3.06
C ILE A 18 -13.49 -0.50 2.12
N GLU A 19 -13.90 -0.32 0.87
CA GLU A 19 -13.22 0.59 -0.04
C GLU A 19 -13.26 2.04 0.43
N THR A 20 -14.35 2.45 1.07
CA THR A 20 -14.44 3.76 1.71
C THR A 20 -13.41 3.89 2.84
N LEU A 21 -13.26 2.87 3.68
CA LEU A 21 -12.22 2.84 4.72
C LEU A 21 -10.81 2.89 4.12
N ILE A 22 -10.55 2.12 3.06
CA ILE A 22 -9.27 2.15 2.34
C ILE A 22 -8.99 3.56 1.80
N ASN A 23 -9.98 4.21 1.19
CA ASN A 23 -9.86 5.54 0.60
C ASN A 23 -9.68 6.65 1.64
N GLN A 24 -10.04 6.41 2.91
CA GLN A 24 -9.74 7.32 4.02
C GLN A 24 -8.25 7.27 4.44
N GLY A 25 -7.49 6.30 3.93
CA GLY A 25 -6.07 6.13 4.22
C GLY A 25 -5.81 5.11 5.33
N ILE A 26 -5.00 4.09 5.01
CA ILE A 26 -4.54 3.11 5.98
C ILE A 26 -3.23 3.60 6.60
N SER A 27 -3.18 3.68 7.93
CA SER A 27 -2.01 4.12 8.69
C SER A 27 -1.12 2.93 9.10
N GLU A 28 -1.74 1.79 9.44
CA GLU A 28 -1.06 0.56 9.82
C GLU A 28 -1.80 -0.65 9.23
N ILE A 29 -1.06 -1.71 8.87
CA ILE A 29 -1.64 -2.93 8.32
C ILE A 29 -0.79 -4.14 8.67
N THR A 30 -1.43 -5.24 9.08
CA THR A 30 -0.76 -6.45 9.54
C THR A 30 -0.46 -7.42 8.40
N LYS A 31 0.38 -8.42 8.69
CA LYS A 31 0.72 -9.50 7.76
C LYS A 31 -0.55 -10.15 7.21
N GLY A 32 -0.67 -10.16 5.88
CA GLY A 32 -1.83 -10.71 5.16
C GLY A 32 -2.89 -9.69 4.76
N GLY A 33 -2.81 -8.43 5.22
CA GLY A 33 -3.71 -7.34 4.80
C GLY A 33 -5.09 -7.32 5.46
N GLN A 34 -5.42 -8.35 6.24
CA GLN A 34 -6.76 -8.58 6.78
C GLN A 34 -7.09 -7.68 7.97
N MET A 35 -6.08 -7.16 8.67
CA MET A 35 -6.26 -6.24 9.80
C MET A 35 -5.48 -4.96 9.52
N PHE A 36 -6.18 -3.83 9.63
CA PHE A 36 -5.66 -2.53 9.26
C PHE A 36 -6.26 -1.42 10.12
N LYS A 37 -5.59 -0.28 10.15
CA LYS A 37 -5.95 0.86 10.99
C LYS A 37 -6.24 2.09 10.13
N VAL A 38 -7.42 2.66 10.31
CA VAL A 38 -7.86 3.91 9.68
C VAL A 38 -8.13 4.90 10.81
N ASN A 39 -7.52 6.09 10.74
CA ASN A 39 -7.52 7.06 11.84
C ASN A 39 -7.06 6.41 13.17
N SER A 40 -7.91 6.42 14.19
CA SER A 40 -7.67 5.81 15.51
C SER A 40 -8.34 4.44 15.70
N THR A 41 -8.95 3.87 14.65
CA THR A 41 -9.75 2.64 14.73
C THR A 41 -9.09 1.50 13.98
N TRP A 42 -9.00 0.34 14.63
CA TRP A 42 -8.59 -0.92 14.01
C TRP A 42 -9.79 -1.63 13.41
N TYR A 43 -9.56 -2.25 12.26
CA TYR A 43 -10.53 -3.05 11.53
C TYR A 43 -9.93 -4.42 11.22
N ILE A 44 -10.77 -5.44 11.22
CA ILE A 44 -10.41 -6.78 10.71
C ILE A 44 -11.49 -7.27 9.76
N VAL A 45 -11.04 -7.81 8.63
CA VAL A 45 -11.85 -8.43 7.59
C VAL A 45 -11.49 -9.89 7.53
N TYR A 46 -12.45 -10.79 7.77
CA TYR A 46 -12.17 -12.22 7.84
C TYR A 46 -13.37 -13.09 7.46
N TYR A 47 -13.08 -14.31 7.00
CA TYR A 47 -14.09 -15.33 6.74
C TYR A 47 -14.55 -16.02 8.03
N ASP A 48 -15.86 -16.25 8.17
CA ASP A 48 -16.39 -17.04 9.30
C ASP A 48 -15.82 -18.48 9.27
N ASN A 49 -15.55 -19.02 10.47
CA ASN A 49 -15.10 -20.39 10.70
C ASN A 49 -16.12 -21.46 10.22
N ASN A 50 -17.38 -21.09 10.02
CA ASN A 50 -18.40 -21.96 9.41
C ASN A 50 -18.26 -22.03 7.87
N TYR A 51 -17.20 -22.72 7.40
CA TYR A 51 -16.93 -23.00 5.99
C TYR A 51 -16.69 -21.77 5.09
N GLY A 52 -16.43 -20.60 5.68
CA GLY A 52 -16.19 -19.36 4.92
C GLY A 52 -17.37 -18.91 4.08
N MET A 53 -18.61 -19.21 4.52
CA MET A 53 -19.86 -18.79 3.86
C MET A 53 -20.22 -17.32 4.06
N ASN A 54 -19.56 -16.69 5.02
CA ASN A 54 -19.70 -15.27 5.34
C ASN A 54 -18.33 -14.61 5.39
N ILE A 55 -18.30 -13.34 5.02
CA ILE A 55 -17.22 -12.41 5.33
C ILE A 55 -17.72 -11.40 6.37
N ASN A 56 -16.89 -11.11 7.36
CA ASN A 56 -17.21 -10.21 8.47
C ASN A 56 -16.25 -9.02 8.47
N LEU A 57 -16.75 -7.87 8.88
CA LEU A 57 -15.96 -6.69 9.24
C LEU A 57 -16.24 -6.40 10.72
N GLU A 58 -15.17 -6.36 11.51
CA GLU A 58 -15.22 -5.90 12.90
C GLU A 58 -14.31 -4.68 13.07
N SER A 59 -14.53 -3.94 14.16
CA SER A 59 -13.73 -2.80 14.56
C SER A 59 -13.41 -2.81 16.05
N GLY A 60 -12.36 -2.08 16.42
CA GLY A 60 -11.92 -1.94 17.80
C GLY A 60 -10.98 -0.76 17.97
N ALA A 61 -10.84 -0.28 19.20
CA ALA A 61 -9.89 0.79 19.53
C ALA A 61 -8.44 0.27 19.64
N ASP A 62 -8.26 -1.03 19.92
CA ASP A 62 -6.96 -1.68 20.10
C ASP A 62 -6.82 -2.83 19.09
N ARG A 63 -5.61 -2.98 18.53
CA ARG A 63 -5.24 -4.09 17.65
C ARG A 63 -5.49 -5.47 18.28
N ASN A 64 -5.28 -5.58 19.60
CA ASN A 64 -5.41 -6.83 20.33
C ASN A 64 -6.85 -7.10 20.79
N ASN A 65 -7.73 -6.11 20.69
CA ASN A 65 -9.13 -6.23 21.10
C ASN A 65 -10.05 -5.57 20.05
N ILE A 66 -10.30 -6.33 18.99
CA ILE A 66 -11.26 -6.00 17.93
C ILE A 66 -12.48 -6.88 18.18
N ASP A 67 -13.52 -6.30 18.80
CA ASP A 67 -14.67 -7.03 19.33
C ASP A 67 -16.02 -6.45 18.90
N THR A 68 -16.03 -5.32 18.18
CA THR A 68 -17.27 -4.67 17.72
C THR A 68 -17.63 -5.10 16.30
N TYR A 69 -18.69 -5.90 16.16
CA TYR A 69 -19.23 -6.28 14.86
C TYR A 69 -19.86 -5.10 14.11
N LEU A 70 -19.41 -4.85 12.88
CA LEU A 70 -20.00 -3.82 12.03
C LEU A 70 -20.95 -4.44 11.00
N TYR A 71 -20.40 -5.28 10.12
CA TYR A 71 -21.14 -5.85 9.00
C TYR A 71 -20.76 -7.31 8.76
N SER A 72 -21.71 -8.07 8.23
CA SER A 72 -21.49 -9.39 7.65
C SER A 72 -22.14 -9.44 6.27
N ALA A 73 -21.49 -10.11 5.32
CA ALA A 73 -22.06 -10.38 4.01
C ALA A 73 -21.91 -11.86 3.66
N TRP A 74 -22.91 -12.38 2.97
CA TRP A 74 -22.87 -13.73 2.41
C TRP A 74 -21.96 -13.73 1.17
N ASN A 75 -21.08 -14.74 1.06
CA ASN A 75 -20.17 -14.89 -0.09
C ASN A 75 -20.21 -16.33 -0.66
N VAL A 76 -21.40 -16.95 -0.59
CA VAL A 76 -21.59 -18.41 -0.70
C VAL A 76 -21.13 -18.97 -2.04
N GLY A 77 -20.36 -20.07 -1.98
CA GLY A 77 -19.99 -20.94 -3.11
C GLY A 77 -18.52 -20.78 -3.53
N ALA A 78 -17.74 -21.87 -3.46
CA ALA A 78 -16.49 -21.91 -4.20
C ALA A 78 -16.84 -21.70 -5.67
N HIS A 79 -16.37 -20.61 -6.29
CA HIS A 79 -16.68 -20.14 -7.65
C HIS A 79 -17.94 -19.27 -7.85
N SER A 80 -18.55 -18.71 -6.80
CA SER A 80 -19.62 -17.70 -6.98
C SER A 80 -19.08 -16.32 -7.35
N GLU A 81 -19.94 -15.48 -7.92
CA GLU A 81 -19.58 -14.09 -8.25
C GLU A 81 -19.21 -13.31 -6.99
N GLU A 82 -19.96 -13.54 -5.90
CA GLU A 82 -19.76 -12.94 -4.59
C GLU A 82 -18.41 -13.35 -3.98
N ARG A 83 -18.01 -14.63 -4.14
CA ARG A 83 -16.70 -15.11 -3.71
C ARG A 83 -15.58 -14.44 -4.51
N ASN A 84 -15.71 -14.34 -5.83
CA ASN A 84 -14.72 -13.67 -6.68
C ASN A 84 -14.56 -12.18 -6.32
N LYS A 85 -15.68 -11.49 -6.03
CA LYS A 85 -15.65 -10.09 -5.55
C LYS A 85 -14.90 -9.97 -4.22
N THR A 86 -15.11 -10.93 -3.33
CA THR A 86 -14.45 -10.97 -2.02
C THR A 86 -12.95 -11.28 -2.13
N ASP A 87 -12.57 -12.21 -2.99
CA ASP A 87 -11.16 -12.56 -3.21
C ASP A 87 -10.39 -11.37 -3.80
N LYS A 88 -10.98 -10.63 -4.75
CA LYS A 88 -10.42 -9.36 -5.26
C LYS A 88 -10.21 -8.32 -4.16
N LEU A 89 -11.12 -8.23 -3.18
CA LEU A 89 -10.96 -7.33 -2.04
C LEU A 89 -9.74 -7.74 -1.19
N PHE A 90 -9.56 -9.03 -0.92
CA PHE A 90 -8.39 -9.51 -0.19
C PHE A 90 -7.08 -9.31 -0.98
N GLU A 91 -7.09 -9.48 -2.29
CA GLU A 91 -5.95 -9.13 -3.16
C GLU A 91 -5.58 -7.65 -3.04
N LYS A 92 -6.58 -6.75 -3.07
CA LYS A 92 -6.38 -5.30 -2.89
C LYS A 92 -5.80 -4.96 -1.50
N LEU A 93 -6.34 -5.56 -0.44
CA LEU A 93 -5.81 -5.39 0.92
C LEU A 93 -4.38 -5.93 1.06
N HIS A 94 -4.09 -7.04 0.39
CA HIS A 94 -2.74 -7.60 0.34
C HIS A 94 -1.78 -6.69 -0.43
N GLU A 95 -2.20 -6.13 -1.56
CA GLU A 95 -1.43 -5.13 -2.31
C GLU A 95 -1.10 -3.93 -1.41
N ILE A 96 -2.07 -3.41 -0.67
CA ILE A 96 -1.84 -2.30 0.28
C ILE A 96 -0.87 -2.73 1.38
N TYR A 97 -0.99 -3.95 1.91
CA TYR A 97 -0.01 -4.48 2.87
C TYR A 97 1.40 -4.50 2.29
N VAL A 98 1.56 -4.96 1.05
CA VAL A 98 2.85 -4.95 0.35
C VAL A 98 3.36 -3.52 0.21
N LEU A 99 2.53 -2.57 -0.23
CA LEU A 99 2.88 -1.13 -0.29
C LEU A 99 3.33 -0.61 1.09
N HIS A 100 2.65 -0.93 2.19
CA HIS A 100 3.10 -0.54 3.53
C HIS A 100 4.45 -1.17 3.92
N GLN A 101 4.70 -2.44 3.54
CA GLN A 101 6.02 -3.05 3.75
C GLN A 101 7.11 -2.37 2.92
N LEU A 102 6.74 -1.86 1.74
CA LEU A 102 7.60 -1.08 0.86
C LEU A 102 7.86 0.33 1.40
N PHE A 103 6.96 0.94 2.17
CA PHE A 103 7.13 2.36 2.54
C PHE A 103 7.36 2.65 4.03
N ASN A 104 7.36 1.63 4.90
CA ASN A 104 7.42 1.83 6.35
C ASN A 104 8.55 1.04 7.07
N LYS A 105 9.61 0.63 6.36
CA LYS A 105 10.74 -0.13 6.96
C LYS A 105 12.11 0.53 6.76
N THR A 106 12.56 1.18 7.83
CA THR A 106 13.92 1.67 8.09
C THR A 106 14.95 0.53 8.09
N ASN A 107 15.69 0.36 6.98
CA ASN A 107 17.05 -0.22 6.90
C ASN A 107 17.55 -0.28 5.44
N ILE A 108 18.18 0.81 4.98
CA ILE A 108 18.53 1.11 3.57
C ILE A 108 19.18 -0.07 2.79
N ILE A 109 20.12 -0.83 3.35
CA ILE A 109 20.83 -1.91 2.63
C ILE A 109 20.01 -3.22 2.54
N LYS A 110 19.21 -3.56 3.56
CA LYS A 110 18.25 -4.67 3.48
C LYS A 110 17.02 -4.29 2.65
N SER A 111 16.73 -2.99 2.54
CA SER A 111 15.60 -2.49 1.78
C SER A 111 15.89 -2.45 0.27
N LEU A 112 17.12 -2.17 -0.19
CA LEU A 112 17.49 -2.27 -1.61
C LEU A 112 17.17 -3.65 -2.24
N LYS A 113 17.46 -4.76 -1.55
CA LYS A 113 17.06 -6.12 -1.99
C LYS A 113 15.56 -6.35 -2.00
N LYS A 114 14.78 -5.59 -1.22
CA LYS A 114 13.31 -5.68 -1.18
C LYS A 114 12.64 -4.82 -2.26
N TYR A 115 13.33 -3.81 -2.78
CA TYR A 115 12.85 -3.01 -3.92
C TYR A 115 13.37 -3.51 -5.26
N ALA A 116 14.22 -4.53 -5.24
CA ALA A 116 14.76 -5.23 -6.42
C ALA A 116 13.67 -5.59 -7.44
N ASP A 117 12.68 -6.37 -7.01
CA ASP A 117 11.58 -6.83 -7.85
C ASP A 117 10.77 -5.66 -8.46
N ILE A 118 10.74 -4.52 -7.76
CA ILE A 118 10.01 -3.32 -8.20
C ILE A 118 10.85 -2.56 -9.21
N LEU A 119 12.14 -2.43 -8.97
CA LEU A 119 13.07 -1.86 -9.92
C LEU A 119 13.09 -2.72 -11.19
N GLU A 120 13.20 -4.04 -11.09
CA GLU A 120 13.15 -4.95 -12.25
C GLU A 120 11.87 -4.81 -13.09
N ARG A 121 10.73 -4.52 -12.45
CA ARG A 121 9.43 -4.31 -13.13
C ARG A 121 9.21 -2.88 -13.60
N CYS A 122 10.05 -1.95 -13.19
CA CYS A 122 9.97 -0.54 -13.57
C CYS A 122 10.44 -0.40 -15.02
N THR A 123 9.54 0.01 -15.91
CA THR A 123 9.86 0.17 -17.34
C THR A 123 10.62 1.45 -17.62
N SER A 124 10.42 2.49 -16.80
CA SER A 124 11.23 3.70 -16.86
C SER A 124 11.20 4.46 -15.54
N PHE A 125 12.31 5.16 -15.27
CA PHE A 125 12.52 5.91 -14.05
C PHE A 125 12.92 7.34 -14.40
N GLU A 126 12.18 8.32 -13.89
CA GLU A 126 12.45 9.74 -14.13
C GLU A 126 12.65 10.49 -12.81
N LYS A 127 13.68 11.35 -12.77
CA LYS A 127 13.86 12.34 -11.71
C LYS A 127 13.50 13.70 -12.26
N LEU A 128 12.41 14.28 -11.76
CA LEU A 128 11.98 15.63 -12.14
C LEU A 128 12.64 16.69 -11.24
N SER A 129 12.85 16.37 -9.97
CA SER A 129 13.54 17.23 -9.00
C SER A 129 14.13 16.40 -7.85
N GLU A 130 14.87 17.03 -6.94
CA GLU A 130 15.32 16.38 -5.69
C GLU A 130 14.18 15.88 -4.81
N SER A 131 12.98 16.45 -4.97
CA SER A 131 11.79 16.10 -4.22
C SER A 131 10.76 15.36 -5.07
N THR A 132 11.04 15.08 -6.35
CA THR A 132 10.07 14.50 -7.28
C THR A 132 10.66 13.43 -8.18
N PHE A 133 10.10 12.23 -8.08
CA PHE A 133 10.45 11.08 -8.90
C PHE A 133 9.20 10.49 -9.55
N VAL A 134 9.33 9.95 -10.75
CA VAL A 134 8.26 9.25 -11.44
C VAL A 134 8.75 7.86 -11.82
N LEU A 135 8.01 6.85 -11.36
CA LEU A 135 8.25 5.45 -11.72
C LEU A 135 7.15 4.99 -12.66
N HIS A 136 7.53 4.34 -13.75
CA HIS A 136 6.61 3.83 -14.76
C HIS A 136 6.58 2.31 -14.66
N PHE A 137 5.36 1.77 -14.65
CA PHE A 137 5.11 0.35 -14.75
C PHE A 137 4.14 0.17 -15.92
N ASN A 138 4.69 -0.15 -17.10
CA ASN A 138 3.94 -0.17 -18.36
C ASN A 138 3.26 1.20 -18.61
N ASN A 139 1.94 1.24 -18.76
CA ASN A 139 1.17 2.46 -19.01
C ASN A 139 0.78 3.24 -17.74
N ILE A 140 1.19 2.78 -16.56
CA ILE A 140 0.83 3.40 -15.27
C ILE A 140 2.03 4.17 -14.73
N LYS A 141 1.80 5.43 -14.34
CA LYS A 141 2.83 6.27 -13.71
C LYS A 141 2.53 6.49 -12.24
N TYR A 142 3.56 6.41 -11.40
CA TYR A 142 3.50 6.77 -9.99
C TYR A 142 4.44 7.93 -9.73
N CYS A 143 3.89 9.06 -9.32
CA CYS A 143 4.64 10.27 -9.00
C CYS A 143 4.82 10.37 -7.48
N PHE A 144 6.07 10.39 -7.05
CA PHE A 144 6.50 10.54 -5.67
C PHE A 144 6.89 11.99 -5.44
N ILE A 145 6.21 12.67 -4.51
CA ILE A 145 6.47 14.08 -4.19
C ILE A 145 6.73 14.21 -2.70
N ARG A 146 7.93 14.65 -2.34
CA ARG A 146 8.28 15.06 -0.98
C ARG A 146 7.89 16.52 -0.83
N LYS A 147 7.04 16.79 0.14
CA LYS A 147 6.52 18.10 0.45
C LYS A 147 6.94 18.53 1.85
N GLU A 148 6.89 19.83 2.06
CA GLU A 148 7.16 20.47 3.33
C GLU A 148 5.93 21.24 3.77
N ARG A 149 5.57 21.13 5.05
CA ARG A 149 4.51 21.94 5.66
C ARG A 149 5.03 22.58 6.94
N TYR A 150 4.65 23.83 7.16
CA TYR A 150 4.93 24.49 8.43
C TYR A 150 3.92 24.02 9.49
N ASN A 151 4.42 23.44 10.58
CA ASN A 151 3.60 23.14 11.74
C ASN A 151 3.73 24.27 12.77
N SER A 152 2.63 25.00 12.96
CA SER A 152 2.55 26.13 13.89
C SER A 152 2.52 25.74 15.36
N VAL A 153 2.20 24.48 15.69
CA VAL A 153 2.11 23.99 17.07
C VAL A 153 3.51 23.77 17.65
N CYS A 154 4.43 23.21 16.85
CA CYS A 154 5.81 22.94 17.24
C CYS A 154 6.82 23.92 16.61
N ASN A 155 6.36 24.91 15.84
CA ASN A 155 7.19 25.87 15.11
C ASN A 155 8.31 25.19 14.30
N SER A 156 7.97 24.12 13.59
CA SER A 156 8.91 23.35 12.77
C SER A 156 8.38 23.13 11.36
N VAL A 157 9.29 22.86 10.42
CA VAL A 157 8.94 22.36 9.09
C VAL A 157 8.90 20.84 9.14
N GLU A 158 7.75 20.27 8.81
CA GLU A 158 7.55 18.83 8.71
C GLU A 158 7.67 18.39 7.25
N GLN A 159 8.34 17.25 7.04
CA GLN A 159 8.42 16.61 5.73
C GLN A 159 7.43 15.46 5.65
N TYR A 160 6.76 15.37 4.51
CA TYR A 160 5.85 14.28 4.20
C TYR A 160 5.97 13.92 2.73
N ILE A 161 5.47 12.75 2.35
CA ILE A 161 5.46 12.26 0.98
C ILE A 161 4.02 12.01 0.54
N GLU A 162 3.72 12.38 -0.69
CA GLU A 162 2.53 11.95 -1.40
C GLU A 162 2.95 11.10 -2.61
N VAL A 163 2.23 10.01 -2.85
CA VAL A 163 2.36 9.22 -4.08
C VAL A 163 1.04 9.25 -4.82
N SER A 164 1.08 9.76 -6.05
CA SER A 164 -0.08 9.82 -6.93
C SER A 164 0.08 8.85 -8.09
N LYS A 165 -0.96 8.04 -8.33
CA LYS A 165 -1.08 7.19 -9.51
C LYS A 165 -1.74 7.98 -10.64
N TYR A 166 -1.19 7.83 -11.85
CA TYR A 166 -1.75 8.37 -13.08
C TYR A 166 -2.04 7.20 -14.02
N GLY A 167 -3.33 6.97 -14.27
CA GLY A 167 -3.80 6.06 -15.32
C GLY A 167 -3.87 6.74 -16.69
N GLU A 168 -4.52 6.08 -17.65
CA GLU A 168 -4.64 6.56 -19.05
C GLU A 168 -5.32 7.93 -19.17
N ASN A 169 -6.23 8.26 -18.25
CA ASN A 169 -6.96 9.53 -18.25
C ASN A 169 -6.18 10.69 -17.60
N HIS A 170 -4.94 10.48 -17.17
CA HIS A 170 -4.05 11.47 -16.54
C HIS A 170 -4.60 12.21 -15.32
N VAL A 171 -5.71 11.76 -14.75
CA VAL A 171 -6.24 12.29 -13.48
C VAL A 171 -5.39 11.73 -12.33
N PRO A 172 -4.77 12.58 -11.50
CA PRO A 172 -3.99 12.12 -10.34
C PRO A 172 -4.92 11.51 -9.30
N GLN A 173 -4.58 10.30 -8.86
CA GLN A 173 -5.20 9.67 -7.70
C GLN A 173 -4.15 9.53 -6.59
N LEU A 174 -4.35 10.20 -5.46
CA LEU A 174 -3.52 9.98 -4.28
C LEU A 174 -3.72 8.54 -3.81
N VAL A 175 -2.65 7.76 -3.77
CA VAL A 175 -2.67 6.34 -3.38
C VAL A 175 -1.86 6.08 -2.11
N TYR A 176 -1.03 7.03 -1.70
CA TYR A 176 -0.24 6.94 -0.47
C TYR A 176 0.15 8.32 0.03
N GLU A 177 0.10 8.49 1.35
CA GLU A 177 0.64 9.64 2.06
C GLU A 177 1.35 9.16 3.33
N SER A 178 2.47 9.78 3.69
CA SER A 178 3.16 9.48 4.94
C SER A 178 4.01 10.65 5.43
N ASP A 179 4.08 10.82 6.73
CA ASP A 179 4.91 11.79 7.45
C ASP A 179 6.07 11.10 8.22
N ASN A 180 6.32 9.81 7.97
CA ASN A 180 7.44 9.09 8.58
C ASN A 180 8.77 9.52 7.97
N ILE A 181 9.44 10.48 8.62
CA ILE A 181 10.69 11.09 8.16
C ILE A 181 11.77 10.05 7.85
N ASP A 182 12.00 9.06 8.70
CA ASP A 182 13.07 8.08 8.49
C ASP A 182 12.82 7.21 7.25
N SER A 183 11.55 6.86 7.03
CA SER A 183 11.13 6.10 5.84
C SER A 183 11.20 6.95 4.56
N ILE A 184 10.78 8.22 4.63
CA ILE A 184 10.86 9.18 3.51
C ILE A 184 12.32 9.40 3.10
N GLN A 185 13.20 9.66 4.06
CA GLN A 185 14.63 9.86 3.80
C GLN A 185 15.28 8.61 3.20
N SER A 186 14.93 7.42 3.72
CA SER A 186 15.42 6.15 3.19
C SER A 186 14.98 5.92 1.74
N LEU A 187 13.70 6.15 1.44
CA LEU A 187 13.14 6.02 0.09
C LEU A 187 13.82 6.98 -0.89
N TYR A 188 13.90 8.27 -0.56
CA TYR A 188 14.52 9.27 -1.43
C TYR A 188 16.02 9.02 -1.63
N SER A 189 16.71 8.44 -0.64
CA SER A 189 18.10 8.01 -0.80
C SER A 189 18.23 6.88 -1.83
N ILE A 190 17.30 5.93 -1.82
CA ILE A 190 17.26 4.81 -2.79
C ILE A 190 16.91 5.31 -4.19
N LEU A 191 15.87 6.14 -4.32
CA LEU A 191 15.47 6.73 -5.61
C LEU A 191 16.59 7.55 -6.24
N ASN A 192 17.32 8.33 -5.43
CA ASN A 192 18.50 9.04 -5.88
C ASN A 192 19.62 8.09 -6.31
N ALA A 193 19.93 7.05 -5.52
CA ALA A 193 20.94 6.07 -5.88
C ALA A 193 20.61 5.39 -7.21
N VAL A 194 19.37 4.92 -7.40
CA VAL A 194 18.88 4.32 -8.64
C VAL A 194 19.02 5.30 -9.81
N TYR A 195 18.59 6.55 -9.64
CA TYR A 195 18.72 7.58 -10.67
C TYR A 195 20.16 7.78 -11.12
N TYR A 196 21.08 8.02 -10.18
CA TYR A 196 22.47 8.33 -10.51
C TYR A 196 23.23 7.13 -11.07
N ILE A 197 22.89 5.92 -10.63
CA ILE A 197 23.45 4.69 -11.19
C ILE A 197 22.93 4.46 -12.62
N ASN A 198 21.64 4.66 -12.90
CA ASN A 198 21.09 4.50 -14.25
C ASN A 198 21.52 5.61 -15.22
N LYS A 199 22.09 6.71 -14.72
CA LYS A 199 22.55 7.83 -15.57
C LYS A 199 23.82 7.51 -16.36
N THR A 200 24.53 6.41 -16.07
CA THR A 200 25.81 6.09 -16.71
C THR A 200 25.76 5.39 -18.06
N GLU A 201 24.61 4.94 -18.57
CA GLU A 201 24.50 4.59 -19.99
C GLU A 201 23.19 5.09 -20.58
N THR A 202 23.29 5.67 -21.77
CA THR A 202 22.21 6.27 -22.53
C THR A 202 21.06 5.28 -22.77
N GLY A 203 19.99 5.40 -21.99
CA GLY A 203 18.66 4.91 -22.36
C GLY A 203 17.97 4.15 -21.25
N ASN A 204 16.92 4.77 -20.69
CA ASN A 204 15.60 4.29 -20.25
C ASN A 204 15.39 2.86 -19.67
N SER A 205 16.42 2.07 -19.44
CA SER A 205 16.37 0.73 -18.85
C SER A 205 17.33 0.66 -17.67
N ILE A 206 16.94 -0.07 -16.63
CA ILE A 206 17.77 -0.27 -15.44
C ILE A 206 18.98 -1.14 -15.82
N ASP A 207 20.18 -0.68 -15.43
CA ASP A 207 21.44 -1.34 -15.77
C ASP A 207 21.48 -2.77 -15.21
N TYR A 208 21.73 -3.75 -16.08
CA TYR A 208 21.89 -5.16 -15.70
C TYR A 208 23.07 -5.39 -14.73
N ASN A 209 24.09 -4.54 -14.78
CA ASN A 209 25.20 -4.57 -13.82
C ASN A 209 24.74 -4.16 -12.41
N LEU A 210 23.71 -3.32 -12.30
CA LEU A 210 23.08 -2.98 -11.02
C LEU A 210 22.31 -4.17 -10.44
N ILE A 211 21.57 -4.90 -11.29
CA ILE A 211 20.90 -6.17 -10.92
C ILE A 211 21.93 -7.15 -10.36
N CYS A 212 23.09 -7.28 -11.02
CA CYS A 212 24.17 -8.14 -10.57
C CYS A 212 24.84 -7.64 -9.27
N ALA A 213 25.15 -6.36 -9.15
CA ALA A 213 25.82 -5.77 -7.98
C ALA A 213 24.93 -5.77 -6.72
N LEU A 214 23.62 -5.69 -6.89
CA LEU A 214 22.64 -5.82 -5.81
C LEU A 214 22.31 -7.29 -5.45
N GLY A 215 22.83 -8.24 -6.22
CA GLY A 215 22.62 -9.68 -6.02
C GLY A 215 21.19 -10.12 -6.34
N LEU A 216 20.59 -9.56 -7.39
CA LEU A 216 19.19 -9.74 -7.79
C LEU A 216 19.02 -10.75 -8.94
N ASN A 217 20.11 -11.31 -9.47
CA ASN A 217 20.03 -12.47 -10.35
C ASN A 217 19.51 -13.68 -9.55
N ASN A 218 18.18 -13.87 -9.57
CA ASN A 218 17.52 -15.11 -9.15
C ASN A 218 17.79 -16.20 -10.19
N ASN A 219 19.00 -16.74 -10.20
CA ASN A 219 19.25 -18.08 -10.69
C ASN A 219 19.31 -19.02 -9.48
N GLN A 220 18.13 -19.48 -9.06
CA GLN A 220 17.84 -20.86 -8.66
C GLN A 220 16.34 -21.08 -8.47
#